data_AF-A0A6M1SC67-F1
#
_entry.id   AF-A0A6M1SC67-F1
#
_cell.length_a   1.000
_cell.length_b   1.000
_cell.length_c   1.000
_cell.angle_alpha   90.00
_cell.angle_beta   90.00
_cell.angle_gamma   90.00
#
_symmetry.space_group_name_H-M   'P 1'
#
loop_
_entity.id
_entity.type
_entity.pdbx_description
1 polymer ?
#
loop_
_entity_poly.entity_id
_entity_poly.type
_entity_poly.pdbx_seq_one_letter_code
_entity_poly.pdbx_strand_id
1 'polypeptide(L)' 'MNRQTVTIIQTFSTVREITIDVEADDHESAVEALQNGDIDVPAFDDPRWVTRWTLQSEEYE' A
#
# COMPACT_ATOMS: atom_id res chain seq x y z
N MET A 1 33.36 4.10 32.29
CA MET A 1 32.68 3.93 30.98
C MET A 1 31.76 5.11 30.82
N ASN A 2 31.94 5.90 29.76
CA ASN A 2 31.12 7.08 29.51
C ASN A 2 29.83 6.66 28.81
N ARG A 3 28.70 7.19 29.27
CA ARG A 3 27.39 6.95 28.67
C ARG A 3 27.23 7.85 27.45
N GLN A 4 27.02 7.25 26.30
CA GLN A 4 26.71 7.95 25.05
C GLN A 4 25.24 7.74 24.73
N THR A 5 24.64 8.72 24.05
CA THR A 5 23.27 8.65 23.54
C THR A 5 23.34 8.50 22.04
N VAL A 6 22.60 7.54 21.50
CA VAL A 6 22.44 7.32 20.06
C VAL A 6 20.94 7.27 19.79
N THR A 7 20.52 7.89 18.69
CA THR A 7 19.14 7.89 18.19
C THR A 7 19.05 6.96 17.00
N ILE A 8 18.00 6.15 16.94
CA ILE A 8 17.72 5.26 15.82
C ILE A 8 16.45 5.78 15.15
N ILE A 9 16.53 6.08 13.86
CA ILE A 9 15.41 6.55 13.04
C ILE A 9 15.07 5.45 12.05
N GLN A 10 13.80 5.01 12.03
CA GLN A 10 13.28 4.06 11.06
C GLN A 10 12.16 4.72 10.26
N THR A 11 12.31 4.75 8.94
CA THR A 11 11.27 5.22 8.02
C THR A 11 10.57 4.02 7.42
N PHE A 12 9.26 3.91 7.63
CA PHE A 12 8.42 2.85 7.08
C PHE A 12 7.52 3.39 5.96
N SER A 13 7.32 2.56 4.94
CA SER A 13 6.24 2.75 3.96
C SER A 13 5.14 1.73 4.20
N THR A 14 3.89 2.17 4.04
CA THR A 14 2.71 1.31 4.08
C THR A 14 2.11 1.21 2.70
N VAL A 15 1.89 -0.01 2.23
CA VAL A 15 1.22 -0.31 0.97
C VAL A 15 -0.04 -1.09 1.30
N ARG A 16 -1.17 -0.64 0.75
CA ARG A 16 -2.45 -1.36 0.82
C ARG A 16 -2.78 -1.88 -0.58
N GLU A 17 -3.07 -3.16 -0.67
CA GLU A 17 -3.40 -3.84 -1.93
C GLU A 17 -4.72 -4.59 -1.81
N ILE A 18 -5.48 -4.60 -2.91
CA ILE A 18 -6.68 -5.42 -3.07
C ILE A 18 -6.70 -5.94 -4.49
N THR A 19 -7.11 -7.20 -4.66
CA THR A 19 -7.32 -7.81 -5.96
C THR A 19 -8.81 -8.03 -6.14
N ILE A 20 -9.36 -7.52 -7.24
CA ILE A 20 -10.76 -7.70 -7.62
C ILE A 20 -10.83 -8.42 -8.97
N ASP A 21 -11.87 -9.22 -9.14
CA ASP A 21 -12.23 -9.83 -10.41
C ASP A 21 -13.26 -8.92 -11.09
N VAL A 22 -13.02 -8.61 -12.37
CA VAL A 22 -13.86 -7.72 -13.15
C VAL A 22 -14.06 -8.29 -14.54
N GLU A 23 -15.29 -8.23 -15.03
CA GLU A 23 -15.61 -8.64 -16.40
C GLU A 23 -15.29 -7.48 -17.36
N ALA A 24 -14.28 -7.67 -18.21
CA ALA A 24 -13.88 -6.74 -19.25
C ALA A 24 -13.30 -7.52 -20.45
N ASP A 25 -13.24 -6.87 -21.61
CA ASP A 25 -12.67 -7.46 -22.82
C ASP A 25 -11.17 -7.75 -22.63
N ASP A 26 -10.44 -6.80 -22.05
CA ASP A 26 -9.01 -6.87 -21.77
C ASP A 26 -8.63 -6.18 -20.45
N HIS A 27 -7.39 -6.39 -19.99
CA HIS A 27 -6.85 -5.74 -18.79
C HIS A 27 -6.86 -4.21 -18.86
N GLU A 28 -6.55 -3.64 -20.03
CA GLU A 28 -6.55 -2.18 -20.21
C GLU A 28 -7.95 -1.61 -20.02
N SER A 29 -8.97 -2.24 -20.64
CA SER A 29 -10.36 -1.84 -20.47
C SER A 29 -10.87 -2.00 -19.03
N ALA A 30 -10.43 -3.04 -18.31
CA ALA A 30 -10.72 -3.19 -16.88
C ALA A 30 -10.16 -2.01 -16.05
N VAL A 31 -8.93 -1.59 -16.34
CA VAL A 31 -8.28 -0.45 -15.68
C VAL A 31 -9.00 0.86 -16.02
N GLU A 32 -9.34 1.09 -17.29
CA GLU A 32 -10.08 2.27 -17.71
C GLU A 32 -11.48 2.33 -17.06
N ALA A 33 -12.20 1.22 -16.98
CA ALA A 33 -13.52 1.16 -16.35
C ALA A 33 -13.44 1.52 -14.85
N LEU A 34 -12.40 1.07 -14.14
CA LEU A 34 -12.14 1.47 -12.76
C LEU A 34 -11.79 2.96 -12.63
N GLN A 35 -10.98 3.51 -13.53
CA GLN A 35 -10.60 4.92 -13.52
C GLN A 35 -11.78 5.86 -13.83
N ASN A 36 -12.67 5.43 -14.72
CA ASN A 36 -13.89 6.17 -15.07
C ASN A 36 -15.00 6.00 -14.04
N GLY A 37 -14.85 5.07 -13.09
CA GLY A 37 -15.85 4.77 -12.06
C GLY A 37 -17.04 3.95 -12.57
N ASP A 38 -16.88 3.25 -13.69
CA ASP A 38 -17.89 2.33 -14.23
C ASP A 38 -17.98 1.04 -13.39
N ILE A 39 -16.85 0.66 -12.77
CA ILE A 39 -16.75 -0.43 -11.81
C ILE A 39 -16.58 0.15 -10.41
N ASP A 40 -17.40 -0.34 -9.47
CA ASP A 40 -17.31 0.04 -8.06
C ASP A 40 -16.03 -0.50 -7.43
N VAL A 41 -15.21 0.41 -6.90
CA VAL A 41 -14.00 0.05 -6.16
C VAL A 41 -14.37 -0.32 -4.73
N PRO A 42 -13.80 -1.40 -4.16
CA PRO A 42 -14.07 -1.77 -2.78
C PRO A 42 -13.80 -0.61 -1.82
N ALA A 43 -14.72 -0.42 -0.87
CA ALA A 43 -14.59 0.60 0.16
C ALA A 43 -13.27 0.47 0.92
N PHE A 44 -12.79 1.57 1.48
CA PHE A 44 -11.52 1.63 2.22
C PHE A 44 -11.42 0.62 3.38
N ASP A 45 -12.55 0.24 3.98
CA ASP A 45 -12.65 -0.71 5.10
C ASP A 45 -12.93 -2.15 4.65
N ASP A 46 -12.94 -2.43 3.33
CA ASP A 46 -13.16 -3.79 2.84
C ASP A 46 -12.12 -4.77 3.44
N PRO A 47 -12.55 -5.89 4.04
CA PRO A 47 -11.64 -6.81 4.71
C PRO A 47 -10.65 -7.51 3.78
N ARG A 48 -10.85 -7.43 2.46
CA ARG A 48 -9.92 -7.97 1.45
C ARG A 48 -8.70 -7.07 1.26
N TRP A 49 -8.71 -5.84 1.76
CA TRP A 49 -7.53 -4.99 1.74
C TRP A 49 -6.42 -5.57 2.61
N VAL A 50 -5.28 -5.86 2.01
CA VAL A 50 -4.09 -6.32 2.72
C VAL A 50 -3.16 -5.13 2.92
N THR A 51 -2.76 -4.87 4.17
CA THR A 51 -1.81 -3.81 4.50
C THR A 51 -0.43 -4.41 4.78
N ARG A 52 0.59 -3.93 4.09
CA ARG A 52 1.97 -4.35 4.29
C ARG A 52 2.84 -3.17 4.66
N TRP A 53 3.58 -3.34 5.76
CA TRP A 53 4.60 -2.39 6.21
C TRP A 53 5.96 -2.85 5.73
N THR A 54 6.70 -1.93 5.12
CA THR A 54 8.06 -2.20 4.66
C THR A 54 9.00 -1.13 5.20
N LEU A 55 10.10 -1.54 5.83
CA LEU A 55 11.15 -0.63 6.25
C LEU A 55 11.84 -0.08 4.99
N GLN A 56 11.84 1.23 4.83
CA GLN A 56 12.52 1.90 3.72
C GLN A 56 13.96 2.25 4.09
N SER A 57 14.16 2.84 5.27
CA SER A 57 15.47 3.29 5.73
C SER A 57 15.61 3.16 7.23
N GLU A 58 16.84 2.92 7.68
CA GLU A 58 17.24 2.94 9.08
C GLU A 58 18.52 3.77 9.22
N GLU A 59 18.46 4.78 10.09
CA GLU A 59 19.52 5.78 10.29
C GLU A 59 19.88 5.88 11.78
N TYR A 60 21.11 6.32 12.05
CA TYR A 60 21.68 6.38 13.39
C TYR A 60 22.33 7.75 13.61
N GLU A 61 21.93 8.48 14.65
CA GLU A 61 22.43 9.82 15.02
C GLU A 61 23.02 9.89 16.43
#